data_AF-A0A5P8JNX0-F1
#
_entry.id   AF-A0A5P8JNX0-F1
#
_cell.length_a   1.000
_cell.length_b   1.000
_cell.length_c   1.000
_cell.angle_alpha   90.00
_cell.angle_beta   90.00
_cell.angle_gamma   90.00
#
_symmetry.space_group_name_H-M   'P 1'
#
loop_
_entity.id
_entity.type
_entity.pdbx_description
1 polymer ?
#
loop_
_entity_poly.entity_id
_entity_poly.type
_entity_poly.pdbx_seq_one_letter_code
_entity_poly.pdbx_strand_id
1 'polypeptide(L)'
;MAKGLSQALRSLLTAMNLGKSQAHPLAGWTLLSMLYRDGSTASEPMTMNYLVARYNGEYLEPGESRVADETLRSMMKVLVEQARLVTSSTRRVRERMNSGKFHTIQSAIYRINAAGIEYLKAMQRVIDAENTVVASTKRIGEYVALIDKFQAYQDLPTDTMAMYEDFNRLLSAYDDVMNGLRKLDVDLHDISTDLAFDRVGDAATHLRKMLHDDAIPAYSQMMKSSGRLQWLNGQPLFATMIAESRQATGNLDINVAIGDQAALEIERRQTEAFVTRRLKVMVQSFDPTTAVIQTSFDSIYLLYTTLVEATELLAREYEHVRGHSIDLQALTEDIDHLLAQVHRIKLPEQFPVHLPMDRLGKVEMAEVEALPKDERADKMADLTATVRSDMLEAGSMDPVTRSITAAEPKVVTLADNPEVAKDVDLAGQEQQALAEFTNLVMASADTAQIDHDLECQSALARDAIVSLYPATQYAQTTAFAAFGRPVVKAAVLGNQPVRLHLAGEAFAVVLPHAFTVTFRQGGRQNGKVDQS
;
A
#
# COMPACT_ATOMS: atom_id res chain seq x y z
N MET A 1 15.36 10.24 11.32
CA MET A 1 15.84 9.86 9.98
C MET A 1 14.70 10.03 8.97
N ALA A 2 14.73 11.06 8.13
CA ALA A 2 14.38 10.84 6.72
C ALA A 2 15.45 9.87 6.20
N LYS A 3 15.28 8.58 6.56
CA LYS A 3 16.21 7.52 6.21
C LYS A 3 15.98 7.39 4.73
N GLY A 4 16.90 7.94 3.93
CA GLY A 4 16.76 8.01 2.49
C GLY A 4 16.24 6.67 2.00
N LEU A 5 15.09 6.69 1.30
CA LEU A 5 14.58 5.49 0.66
C LEU A 5 15.77 4.86 -0.08
N SER A 6 15.97 3.55 0.07
CA SER A 6 16.95 2.88 -0.78
C SER A 6 16.58 3.17 -2.24
N GLN A 7 17.58 3.31 -3.10
CA GLN A 7 17.31 3.61 -4.51
C GLN A 7 16.37 2.57 -5.15
N ALA A 8 16.47 1.31 -4.70
CA ALA A 8 15.55 0.22 -5.04
C ALA A 8 14.11 0.50 -4.60
N LEU A 9 13.86 0.77 -3.30
CA LEU A 9 12.54 1.15 -2.78
C LEU A 9 11.96 2.36 -3.51
N ARG A 10 12.81 3.35 -3.81
CA ARG A 10 12.42 4.54 -4.56
C ARG A 10 11.96 4.19 -5.98
N SER A 11 12.70 3.35 -6.69
CA SER A 11 12.34 2.92 -8.05
C SER A 11 11.06 2.09 -8.09
N LEU A 12 10.89 1.19 -7.13
CA LEU A 12 9.70 0.35 -7.03
C LEU A 12 8.46 1.20 -6.70
N LEU A 13 8.55 2.10 -5.72
CA LEU A 13 7.44 2.97 -5.34
C LEU A 13 7.10 4.01 -6.41
N THR A 14 8.09 4.55 -7.13
CA THR A 14 7.82 5.45 -8.26
C THR A 14 7.11 4.72 -9.39
N ALA A 15 7.47 3.46 -9.66
CA ALA A 15 6.78 2.62 -10.64
C ALA A 15 5.33 2.33 -10.23
N MET A 16 5.09 2.09 -8.93
CA MET A 16 3.73 1.90 -8.40
C MET A 16 2.90 3.19 -8.39
N ASN A 17 3.55 4.35 -8.32
CA ASN A 17 2.95 5.69 -8.27
C ASN A 17 1.69 5.76 -7.39
N LEU A 18 1.88 5.46 -6.11
CA LEU A 18 0.79 5.47 -5.14
C LEU A 18 0.23 6.90 -5.02
N GLY A 19 -1.02 7.11 -5.42
CA GLY A 19 -1.64 8.45 -5.51
C GLY A 19 -1.73 9.03 -6.92
N LYS A 20 -1.17 8.35 -7.94
CA LYS A 20 -1.34 8.64 -9.38
C LYS A 20 -0.93 10.05 -9.80
N SER A 21 0.13 10.60 -9.22
CA SER A 21 0.65 11.91 -9.61
C SER A 21 1.89 11.78 -10.47
N GLN A 22 1.93 12.47 -11.60
CA GLN A 22 3.11 12.49 -12.46
C GLN A 22 4.20 13.42 -11.93
N ALA A 23 3.81 14.52 -11.27
CA ALA A 23 4.74 15.50 -10.73
C ALA A 23 5.39 15.02 -9.41
N HIS A 24 4.67 14.21 -8.64
CA HIS A 24 5.08 13.76 -7.30
C HIS A 24 4.83 12.25 -7.11
N PRO A 25 5.60 11.38 -7.79
CA PRO A 25 5.33 9.95 -7.85
C PRO A 25 5.52 9.19 -6.52
N LEU A 26 6.27 9.78 -5.57
CA LEU A 26 6.50 9.20 -4.24
C LEU A 26 5.55 9.73 -3.16
N ALA A 27 4.74 10.73 -3.49
CA ALA A 27 3.98 11.47 -2.48
C ALA A 27 3.01 10.59 -1.69
N GLY A 28 2.38 9.58 -2.30
CA GLY A 28 1.51 8.66 -1.57
C GLY A 28 2.23 7.82 -0.53
N TRP A 29 3.45 7.35 -0.83
CA TRP A 29 4.29 6.65 0.14
C TRP A 29 4.71 7.60 1.28
N THR A 30 5.16 8.79 0.91
CA THR A 30 5.58 9.82 1.86
C THR A 30 4.44 10.19 2.81
N LEU A 31 3.22 10.38 2.30
CA LEU A 31 2.01 10.61 3.10
C LEU A 31 1.72 9.46 4.07
N LEU A 32 1.77 8.21 3.61
CA LEU A 32 1.59 7.06 4.51
C LEU A 32 2.66 7.01 5.60
N SER A 33 3.90 7.32 5.25
CA SER A 33 5.02 7.33 6.20
C SER A 33 4.87 8.44 7.26
N MET A 34 4.38 9.62 6.87
CA MET A 34 4.02 10.70 7.79
C MET A 34 2.90 10.26 8.73
N LEU A 35 1.82 9.72 8.18
CA LEU A 35 0.68 9.26 8.99
C LEU A 35 1.06 8.13 9.95
N TYR A 36 2.01 7.27 9.58
CA TYR A 36 2.51 6.21 10.44
C TYR A 36 3.40 6.73 11.58
N ARG A 37 4.32 7.66 11.28
CA ARG A 37 5.29 8.17 12.25
C ARG A 37 4.69 9.23 13.18
N ASP A 38 3.94 10.16 12.60
CA ASP A 38 3.43 11.33 13.30
C ASP A 38 2.03 11.06 13.89
N GLY A 39 1.33 10.01 13.45
CA GLY A 39 -0.04 9.70 13.89
C GLY A 39 -0.20 9.46 15.40
N SER A 40 0.86 9.04 16.09
CA SER A 40 0.87 8.77 17.53
C SER A 40 1.52 9.86 18.38
N THR A 41 2.37 10.71 17.79
CA THR A 41 3.20 11.70 18.52
C THR A 41 2.89 13.15 18.18
N ALA A 42 2.08 13.41 17.15
CA ALA A 42 1.74 14.78 16.78
C ALA A 42 0.83 15.42 17.83
N SER A 43 1.32 16.50 18.45
CA SER A 43 0.52 17.42 19.28
C SER A 43 -0.54 18.15 18.45
N GLU A 44 -0.34 18.21 17.14
CA GLU A 44 -1.22 18.85 16.18
C GLU A 44 -2.09 17.83 15.43
N PRO A 45 -3.35 18.19 15.15
CA PRO A 45 -4.29 17.37 14.44
C PRO A 45 -3.89 17.22 12.97
N MET A 46 -3.88 15.98 12.48
CA MET A 46 -3.42 15.58 11.15
C MET A 46 -4.39 16.00 10.02
N THR A 47 -4.55 17.32 9.85
CA THR A 47 -5.39 17.94 8.83
C THR A 47 -4.66 18.03 7.48
N MET A 48 -5.38 18.33 6.40
CA MET A 48 -4.76 18.49 5.08
C MET A 48 -3.72 19.63 5.08
N ASN A 49 -4.04 20.78 5.67
CA ASN A 49 -3.14 21.93 5.75
C ASN A 49 -1.84 21.57 6.47
N TYR A 50 -1.96 20.83 7.58
CA TYR A 50 -0.80 20.33 8.31
C TYR A 50 0.07 19.40 7.45
N LEU A 51 -0.55 18.44 6.76
CA LEU A 51 0.16 17.49 5.91
C LEU A 51 0.85 18.19 4.73
N VAL A 52 0.22 19.18 4.10
CA VAL A 52 0.83 19.97 3.02
C VAL A 52 2.02 20.77 3.53
N ALA A 53 1.85 21.51 4.63
CA ALA A 53 2.90 22.32 5.21
C ALA A 53 4.11 21.47 5.58
N ARG A 54 3.86 20.30 6.19
CA ARG A 54 4.92 19.38 6.60
C ARG A 54 5.57 18.67 5.43
N TYR A 55 4.81 18.25 4.41
CA TYR A 55 5.35 17.69 3.17
C TYR A 55 6.33 18.66 2.51
N ASN A 56 5.89 19.90 2.29
CA ASN A 56 6.68 20.93 1.65
C ASN A 56 7.85 21.46 2.51
N GLY A 57 7.81 21.25 3.82
CA GLY A 57 8.87 21.67 4.74
C GLY A 57 9.96 20.63 4.94
N GLU A 58 9.58 19.36 5.05
CA GLU A 58 10.46 18.29 5.57
C GLU A 58 10.65 17.10 4.61
N TYR A 59 9.80 16.93 3.60
CA TYR A 59 9.74 15.70 2.81
C TYR A 59 9.78 15.90 1.28
N LEU A 60 10.05 17.12 0.81
CA LEU A 60 10.32 17.37 -0.61
C LEU A 60 11.59 16.65 -1.06
N GLU A 61 11.50 15.95 -2.19
CA GLU A 61 12.66 15.30 -2.79
C GLU A 61 13.61 16.34 -3.44
N PRO A 62 14.92 16.04 -3.55
CA PRO A 62 15.87 16.92 -4.21
C PRO A 62 15.47 17.16 -5.68
N GLY A 63 15.19 18.42 -6.04
CA GLY A 63 14.76 18.81 -7.39
C GLY A 63 13.24 18.79 -7.62
N GLU A 64 12.45 18.46 -6.60
CA GLU A 64 10.99 18.46 -6.66
C GLU A 64 10.41 19.87 -6.38
N SER A 65 9.41 20.28 -7.16
CA SER A 65 8.68 21.53 -6.88
C SER A 65 7.78 21.40 -5.66
N ARG A 66 7.40 22.52 -5.04
CA ARG A 66 6.42 22.49 -3.94
C ARG A 66 5.10 21.87 -4.40
N VAL A 67 4.55 20.97 -3.59
CA VAL A 67 3.27 20.32 -3.86
C VAL A 67 2.14 21.32 -3.57
N ALA A 68 1.22 21.47 -4.52
CA ALA A 68 0.00 22.25 -4.34
C ALA A 68 -1.03 21.49 -3.48
N ASP A 69 -1.80 22.22 -2.68
CA ASP A 69 -2.82 21.68 -1.78
C ASP A 69 -3.81 20.75 -2.49
N GLU A 70 -4.24 21.13 -3.70
CA GLU A 70 -5.17 20.33 -4.51
C GLU A 70 -4.57 19.00 -4.95
N THR A 71 -3.28 18.99 -5.27
CA THR A 71 -2.56 17.78 -5.70
C THR A 71 -2.40 16.80 -4.54
N LEU A 72 -2.06 17.29 -3.34
CA LEU A 72 -1.97 16.44 -2.15
C LEU A 72 -3.35 15.95 -1.70
N ARG A 73 -4.39 16.79 -1.85
CA ARG A 73 -5.78 16.42 -1.57
C ARG A 73 -6.28 15.32 -2.50
N SER A 74 -5.99 15.40 -3.81
CA SER A 74 -6.34 14.34 -4.75
C SER A 74 -5.63 13.03 -4.44
N MET A 75 -4.34 13.08 -4.05
CA MET A 75 -3.62 11.87 -3.63
C MET A 75 -4.21 11.27 -2.35
N MET A 76 -4.51 12.10 -1.35
CA MET A 76 -5.13 11.63 -0.12
C MET A 76 -6.50 11.01 -0.38
N LYS A 77 -7.28 11.59 -1.31
CA LYS A 77 -8.54 11.01 -1.78
C LYS A 77 -8.33 9.61 -2.37
N VAL A 78 -7.29 9.42 -3.19
CA VAL A 78 -6.91 8.09 -3.71
C VAL A 78 -6.52 7.14 -2.56
N LEU A 79 -5.76 7.60 -1.57
CA LEU A 79 -5.35 6.78 -0.42
C LEU A 79 -6.52 6.37 0.49
N VAL A 80 -7.55 7.21 0.60
CA VAL A 80 -8.75 6.97 1.41
C VAL A 80 -9.78 6.12 0.66
N GLU A 81 -10.10 6.50 -0.58
CA GLU A 81 -11.24 5.92 -1.31
C GLU A 81 -10.84 4.69 -2.15
N GLN A 82 -9.76 4.79 -2.93
CA GLN A 82 -9.33 3.73 -3.84
C GLN A 82 -8.44 2.70 -3.13
N ALA A 83 -7.35 3.16 -2.52
CA ALA A 83 -6.39 2.29 -1.85
C ALA A 83 -6.86 1.88 -0.46
N ARG A 84 -7.79 2.61 0.17
CA ARG A 84 -8.33 2.36 1.53
C ARG A 84 -7.25 2.13 2.60
N LEU A 85 -6.09 2.79 2.49
CA LEU A 85 -4.95 2.69 3.43
C LEU A 85 -5.03 3.74 4.56
N VAL A 86 -5.91 4.72 4.38
CA VAL A 86 -6.09 5.84 5.30
C VAL A 86 -7.58 5.97 5.61
N THR A 87 -7.88 6.28 6.86
CA THR A 87 -9.22 6.65 7.31
C THR A 87 -9.30 8.15 7.48
N SER A 88 -10.41 8.74 7.04
CA SER A 88 -10.73 10.14 7.25
C SER A 88 -11.86 10.25 8.27
N SER A 89 -11.67 11.08 9.30
CA SER A 89 -12.70 11.37 10.28
C SER A 89 -12.85 12.87 10.44
N THR A 90 -14.07 13.37 10.30
CA THR A 90 -14.36 14.79 10.49
C THR A 90 -14.46 15.09 11.98
N ARG A 91 -13.59 15.97 12.47
CA ARG A 91 -13.59 16.39 13.89
C ARG A 91 -13.57 17.91 14.00
N ARG A 92 -13.98 18.40 15.17
CA ARG A 92 -13.75 19.81 15.55
C ARG A 92 -12.32 19.95 16.01
N VAL A 93 -11.57 20.80 15.33
CA VAL A 93 -10.14 20.95 15.45
C VAL A 93 -9.81 22.38 15.85
N ARG A 94 -8.95 22.54 16.86
CA ARG A 94 -8.40 23.85 17.23
C ARG A 94 -7.20 24.13 16.33
N GLU A 95 -7.35 25.06 15.41
CA GLU A 95 -6.28 25.51 14.52
C GLU A 95 -5.82 26.90 14.97
N ARG A 96 -4.50 27.12 14.87
CA ARG A 96 -3.86 28.35 15.30
C ARG A 96 -3.85 29.33 14.14
N MET A 97 -4.47 30.49 14.33
CA MET A 97 -4.46 31.56 13.35
C MET A 97 -3.07 32.21 13.27
N ASN A 98 -2.75 32.86 12.14
CA ASN A 98 -1.55 33.70 11.98
C ASN A 98 -1.46 34.82 13.03
N SER A 99 -2.60 35.22 13.63
CA SER A 99 -2.70 36.17 14.74
C SER A 99 -2.34 35.59 16.11
N GLY A 100 -2.02 34.30 16.20
CA GLY A 100 -1.67 33.58 17.42
C GLY A 100 -2.86 33.07 18.25
N LYS A 101 -4.10 33.43 17.89
CA LYS A 101 -5.34 32.95 18.52
C LYS A 101 -5.79 31.61 17.96
N PHE A 102 -6.50 30.80 18.75
CA PHE A 102 -7.05 29.52 18.31
C PHE A 102 -8.50 29.67 17.85
N HIS A 103 -8.86 29.10 16.70
CA HIS A 103 -10.25 28.93 16.27
C HIS A 103 -10.60 27.45 16.15
N THR A 104 -11.86 27.11 16.40
CA THR A 104 -12.33 25.73 16.27
C THR A 104 -13.06 25.56 14.95
N ILE A 105 -12.45 24.87 13.99
CA ILE A 105 -13.03 24.56 12.67
C ILE A 105 -13.33 23.06 12.59
N GLN A 106 -14.37 22.70 11.86
CA GLN A 106 -14.64 21.30 11.53
C GLN A 106 -13.77 20.90 10.34
N SER A 107 -12.78 20.04 10.57
CA SER A 107 -11.83 19.59 9.54
C SER A 107 -11.72 18.07 9.52
N ALA A 108 -11.45 17.52 8.34
CA ALA A 108 -11.05 16.12 8.19
C ALA A 108 -9.69 15.88 8.85
N ILE A 109 -9.60 14.84 9.67
CA ILE A 109 -8.37 14.31 10.24
C ILE A 109 -8.10 12.95 9.60
N TYR A 110 -6.88 12.78 9.10
CA TYR A 110 -6.43 11.57 8.45
C TYR A 110 -5.64 10.69 9.42
N ARG A 111 -5.89 9.38 9.40
CA ARG A 111 -5.14 8.40 10.17
C ARG A 111 -4.89 7.16 9.33
N ILE A 112 -3.66 6.66 9.35
CA ILE A 112 -3.33 5.37 8.75
C ILE A 112 -4.14 4.28 9.44
N ASN A 113 -4.72 3.36 8.67
CA ASN A 113 -5.45 2.23 9.23
C ASN A 113 -4.55 0.99 9.29
N ALA A 114 -5.05 -0.11 9.88
CA ALA A 114 -4.30 -1.37 9.97
C ALA A 114 -3.79 -1.84 8.60
N ALA A 115 -4.60 -1.77 7.54
CA ALA A 115 -4.20 -2.15 6.19
C ALA A 115 -3.07 -1.26 5.63
N GLY A 116 -3.08 0.04 5.92
CA GLY A 116 -2.00 0.97 5.57
C GLY A 116 -0.69 0.64 6.28
N ILE A 117 -0.76 0.26 7.56
CA ILE A 117 0.42 -0.14 8.34
C ILE A 117 1.01 -1.45 7.79
N GLU A 118 0.18 -2.45 7.54
CA GLU A 118 0.63 -3.73 6.99
C GLU A 118 1.19 -3.57 5.57
N TYR A 119 0.58 -2.71 4.73
CA TYR A 119 1.15 -2.37 3.42
C TYR A 119 2.57 -1.78 3.53
N LEU A 120 2.81 -0.85 4.47
CA LEU A 120 4.14 -0.27 4.67
C LEU A 120 5.17 -1.34 5.08
N LYS A 121 4.79 -2.26 5.97
CA LYS A 121 5.67 -3.36 6.41
C LYS A 121 5.94 -4.37 5.29
N ALA A 122 4.88 -4.78 4.58
CA ALA A 122 4.99 -5.72 3.46
C ALA A 122 5.91 -5.16 2.37
N MET A 123 5.77 -3.88 2.03
CA MET A 123 6.64 -3.24 1.05
C MET A 123 8.11 -3.27 1.48
N GLN A 124 8.40 -2.95 2.75
CA GLN A 124 9.77 -3.04 3.26
C GLN A 124 10.34 -4.46 3.14
N ARG A 125 9.55 -5.49 3.45
CA ARG A 125 9.96 -6.89 3.29
C ARG A 125 10.23 -7.26 1.83
N VAL A 126 9.40 -6.82 0.88
CA VAL A 126 9.64 -7.04 -0.56
C VAL A 126 11.02 -6.53 -0.99
N ILE A 127 11.44 -5.40 -0.46
CA ILE A 127 12.76 -4.82 -0.76
C ILE A 127 13.88 -5.54 -0.04
N ASP A 128 13.65 -5.98 1.20
CA ASP A 128 14.64 -6.79 1.92
C ASP A 128 14.88 -8.12 1.19
N ALA A 129 13.83 -8.72 0.61
CA ALA A 129 13.91 -9.88 -0.26
C ALA A 129 14.65 -9.56 -1.57
N GLU A 130 14.30 -8.50 -2.28
CA GLU A 130 14.98 -8.04 -3.50
C GLU A 130 16.49 -7.80 -3.28
N ASN A 131 16.86 -7.08 -2.23
CA ASN A 131 18.26 -6.85 -1.87
C ASN A 131 18.99 -8.17 -1.62
N THR A 132 18.31 -9.11 -0.97
CA THR A 132 18.86 -10.44 -0.69
C THR A 132 19.09 -11.23 -1.99
N VAL A 133 18.16 -11.13 -2.96
CA VAL A 133 18.31 -11.74 -4.29
C VAL A 133 19.49 -11.14 -5.05
N VAL A 134 19.57 -9.80 -5.13
CA VAL A 134 20.66 -9.11 -5.84
C VAL A 134 22.02 -9.41 -5.20
N ALA A 135 22.10 -9.40 -3.87
CA ALA A 135 23.34 -9.75 -3.17
C ALA A 135 23.73 -11.21 -3.41
N SER A 136 22.79 -12.15 -3.29
CA SER A 136 23.04 -13.59 -3.46
C SER A 136 23.44 -13.93 -4.88
N THR A 137 22.75 -13.39 -5.90
CA THR A 137 23.09 -13.62 -7.32
C THR A 137 24.51 -13.16 -7.65
N LYS A 138 24.93 -12.00 -7.15
CA LYS A 138 26.32 -11.53 -7.29
C LYS A 138 27.33 -12.47 -6.63
N ARG A 139 27.04 -12.93 -5.41
CA ARG A 139 27.90 -13.87 -4.67
C ARG A 139 27.95 -15.24 -5.32
N ILE A 140 26.87 -15.70 -5.94
CA ILE A 140 26.86 -16.93 -6.75
C ILE A 140 27.79 -16.80 -7.94
N GLY A 141 27.78 -15.66 -8.64
CA GLY A 141 28.71 -15.41 -9.74
C GLY A 141 30.17 -15.49 -9.31
N GLU A 142 30.50 -14.88 -8.17
CA GLU A 142 31.83 -14.96 -7.55
C GLU A 142 32.21 -16.41 -7.17
N TYR A 143 31.28 -17.13 -6.53
CA TYR A 143 31.44 -18.54 -6.16
C TYR A 143 31.76 -19.44 -7.37
N VAL A 144 30.97 -19.32 -8.45
CA VAL A 144 31.18 -20.12 -9.67
C VAL A 144 32.52 -19.77 -10.33
N ALA A 145 32.87 -18.48 -10.41
CA ALA A 145 34.14 -18.05 -10.97
C ALA A 145 35.35 -18.58 -10.19
N LEU A 146 35.27 -18.61 -8.85
CA LEU A 146 36.33 -19.17 -8.00
C LEU A 146 36.46 -20.68 -8.16
N ILE A 147 35.34 -21.43 -8.26
CA ILE A 147 35.38 -22.86 -8.57
C ILE A 147 36.04 -23.12 -9.92
N ASP A 148 35.72 -22.30 -10.92
CA ASP A 148 36.32 -22.39 -12.26
C ASP A 148 37.81 -22.10 -12.25
N LYS A 149 38.24 -21.08 -11.51
CA LYS A 149 39.65 -20.80 -11.29
C LYS A 149 40.37 -21.99 -10.66
N PHE A 150 39.75 -22.66 -9.69
CA PHE A 150 40.34 -23.83 -9.02
C PHE A 150 40.32 -25.12 -9.87
N GLN A 151 39.65 -25.16 -11.03
CA GLN A 151 39.79 -26.31 -11.92
C GLN A 151 41.22 -26.44 -12.48
N ALA A 152 41.93 -25.31 -12.63
CA ALA A 152 43.34 -25.26 -13.04
C ALA A 152 44.28 -24.97 -11.85
N TYR A 153 43.97 -25.51 -10.66
CA TYR A 153 44.70 -25.16 -9.43
C TYR A 153 46.21 -25.45 -9.48
N GLN A 154 46.65 -26.38 -10.33
CA GLN A 154 48.05 -26.74 -10.50
C GLN A 154 48.89 -25.63 -11.16
N ASP A 155 48.24 -24.79 -11.98
CA ASP A 155 48.87 -23.68 -12.67
C ASP A 155 48.85 -22.39 -11.83
N LEU A 156 48.20 -22.42 -10.66
CA LEU A 156 48.10 -21.26 -9.78
C LEU A 156 49.37 -21.10 -8.94
N PRO A 157 49.87 -19.86 -8.78
CA PRO A 157 51.03 -19.58 -7.94
C PRO A 157 50.74 -19.88 -6.46
N THR A 158 51.63 -20.64 -5.82
CA THR A 158 51.65 -20.88 -4.36
C THR A 158 52.69 -20.04 -3.63
N ASP A 159 53.44 -19.20 -4.35
CA ASP A 159 54.46 -18.28 -3.81
C ASP A 159 53.86 -17.01 -3.17
N THR A 160 52.55 -16.82 -3.30
CA THR A 160 51.77 -15.74 -2.67
C THR A 160 50.57 -16.28 -1.92
N MET A 161 50.03 -15.49 -1.00
CA MET A 161 48.83 -15.83 -0.21
C MET A 161 47.52 -15.82 -1.04
N ALA A 162 47.59 -15.50 -2.33
CA ALA A 162 46.43 -15.30 -3.20
C ALA A 162 45.53 -16.54 -3.29
N MET A 163 46.10 -17.76 -3.39
CA MET A 163 45.31 -18.99 -3.50
C MET A 163 44.55 -19.28 -2.20
N TYR A 164 45.18 -19.05 -1.03
CA TYR A 164 44.52 -19.16 0.27
C TYR A 164 43.42 -18.09 0.46
N GLU A 165 43.68 -16.84 0.05
CA GLU A 165 42.67 -15.77 0.08
C GLU A 165 41.47 -16.08 -0.81
N ASP A 166 41.71 -16.55 -2.03
CA ASP A 166 40.64 -16.92 -2.96
C ASP A 166 39.83 -18.11 -2.45
N PHE A 167 40.46 -19.06 -1.74
CA PHE A 167 39.73 -20.14 -1.08
C PHE A 167 38.83 -19.61 0.04
N ASN A 168 39.33 -18.67 0.85
CA ASN A 168 38.49 -18.02 1.87
C ASN A 168 37.37 -17.17 1.27
N ARG A 169 37.60 -16.51 0.13
CA ARG A 169 36.55 -15.82 -0.62
C ARG A 169 35.50 -16.79 -1.13
N LEU A 170 35.90 -17.98 -1.60
CA LEU A 170 34.96 -19.04 -2.01
C LEU A 170 34.08 -19.48 -0.85
N LEU A 171 34.67 -19.69 0.34
CA LEU A 171 33.92 -20.05 1.55
C LEU A 171 32.96 -18.93 1.96
N SER A 172 33.43 -17.68 1.99
CA SER A 172 32.59 -16.53 2.34
C SER A 172 31.44 -16.35 1.35
N ALA A 173 31.69 -16.51 0.04
CA ALA A 173 30.65 -16.42 -0.97
C ALA A 173 29.62 -17.55 -0.81
N TYR A 174 30.07 -18.77 -0.52
CA TYR A 174 29.16 -19.89 -0.22
C TYR A 174 28.30 -19.61 1.02
N ASP A 175 28.90 -19.20 2.14
CA ASP A 175 28.16 -18.93 3.39
C ASP A 175 27.19 -17.76 3.21
N ASP A 176 27.59 -16.68 2.54
CA ASP A 176 26.73 -15.54 2.20
C ASP A 176 25.50 -15.97 1.39
N VAL A 177 25.69 -16.85 0.39
CA VAL A 177 24.59 -17.36 -0.46
C VAL A 177 23.65 -18.26 0.32
N MET A 178 24.17 -19.15 1.17
CA MET A 178 23.34 -20.04 2.00
C MET A 178 22.52 -19.24 3.02
N ASN A 179 23.11 -18.22 3.64
CA ASN A 179 22.42 -17.33 4.57
C ASN A 179 21.39 -16.46 3.85
N GLY A 180 21.75 -15.92 2.68
CA GLY A 180 20.83 -15.15 1.84
C GLY A 180 19.61 -15.96 1.44
N LEU A 181 19.80 -17.23 1.04
CA LEU A 181 18.71 -18.11 0.64
C LEU A 181 17.76 -18.45 1.81
N ARG A 182 18.27 -18.67 3.02
CA ARG A 182 17.43 -18.84 4.23
C ARG A 182 16.66 -17.58 4.59
N LYS A 183 17.31 -16.43 4.49
CA LYS A 183 16.64 -15.16 4.76
C LYS A 183 15.52 -14.93 3.74
N LEU A 184 15.79 -15.21 2.47
CA LEU A 184 14.82 -15.10 1.40
C LEU A 184 13.62 -16.03 1.63
N ASP A 185 13.84 -17.26 2.09
CA ASP A 185 12.77 -18.19 2.48
C ASP A 185 11.84 -17.60 3.54
N VAL A 186 12.42 -17.04 4.61
CA VAL A 186 11.66 -16.36 5.68
C VAL A 186 10.91 -15.13 5.15
N ASP A 187 11.60 -14.26 4.40
CA ASP A 187 11.00 -13.04 3.85
C ASP A 187 9.84 -13.38 2.89
N LEU A 188 9.99 -14.40 2.05
CA LEU A 188 8.95 -14.84 1.11
C LEU A 188 7.77 -15.51 1.82
N HIS A 189 8.02 -16.28 2.87
CA HIS A 189 6.95 -16.87 3.67
C HIS A 189 6.11 -15.79 4.35
N ASP A 190 6.76 -14.81 4.98
CA ASP A 190 6.11 -13.65 5.59
C ASP A 190 5.30 -12.87 4.54
N ILE A 191 5.92 -12.56 3.40
CA ILE A 191 5.27 -11.86 2.30
C ILE A 191 4.05 -12.64 1.82
N SER A 192 4.12 -13.96 1.68
CA SER A 192 2.97 -14.78 1.25
C SER A 192 1.83 -14.80 2.27
N THR A 193 2.15 -14.80 3.56
CA THR A 193 1.17 -14.77 4.65
C THR A 193 0.50 -13.39 4.72
N ASP A 194 1.27 -12.32 4.52
CA ASP A 194 0.78 -10.94 4.52
C ASP A 194 0.11 -10.53 3.19
N LEU A 195 0.38 -11.25 2.09
CA LEU A 195 -0.23 -11.02 0.78
C LEU A 195 -1.72 -11.36 0.73
N ALA A 196 -2.28 -11.93 1.79
CA ALA A 196 -3.72 -12.10 1.98
C ALA A 196 -4.52 -10.77 1.98
N PHE A 197 -3.85 -9.62 1.79
CA PHE A 197 -4.48 -8.33 1.54
C PHE A 197 -4.17 -7.83 0.13
N ASP A 198 -5.21 -7.78 -0.72
CA ASP A 198 -5.44 -7.18 -2.07
C ASP A 198 -4.47 -6.13 -2.68
N ARG A 199 -3.48 -5.61 -1.97
CA ARG A 199 -2.84 -4.31 -2.24
C ARG A 199 -1.35 -4.36 -2.55
N VAL A 200 -0.73 -5.55 -2.49
CA VAL A 200 0.71 -5.77 -2.80
C VAL A 200 0.90 -6.48 -4.15
N GLY A 201 -0.16 -6.67 -4.95
CA GLY A 201 -0.13 -7.47 -6.18
C GLY A 201 0.96 -7.09 -7.19
N ASP A 202 1.20 -5.79 -7.41
CA ASP A 202 2.23 -5.32 -8.34
C ASP A 202 3.65 -5.58 -7.80
N ALA A 203 3.86 -5.40 -6.50
CA ALA A 203 5.15 -5.64 -5.86
C ALA A 203 5.47 -7.14 -5.75
N ALA A 204 4.46 -7.98 -5.48
CA ALA A 204 4.59 -9.43 -5.54
C ALA A 204 4.87 -9.92 -6.96
N THR A 205 4.25 -9.31 -7.97
CA THR A 205 4.54 -9.61 -9.38
C THR A 205 5.97 -9.26 -9.75
N HIS A 206 6.45 -8.11 -9.28
CA HIS A 206 7.85 -7.69 -9.46
C HIS A 206 8.82 -8.68 -8.80
N LEU A 207 8.59 -9.04 -7.54
CA LEU A 207 9.42 -9.99 -6.80
C LEU A 207 9.41 -11.36 -7.48
N ARG A 208 8.25 -11.85 -7.91
CA ARG A 208 8.12 -13.11 -8.66
C ARG A 208 8.95 -13.07 -9.94
N LYS A 209 8.88 -11.98 -10.69
CA LYS A 209 9.67 -11.81 -11.91
C LYS A 209 11.17 -11.87 -11.60
N MET A 210 11.62 -11.17 -10.57
CA MET A 210 13.02 -11.19 -10.15
C MET A 210 13.48 -12.58 -9.69
N LEU A 211 12.66 -13.30 -8.93
CA LEU A 211 12.97 -14.67 -8.54
C LEU A 211 13.09 -15.60 -9.75
N HIS A 212 12.19 -15.44 -10.72
CA HIS A 212 12.16 -16.27 -11.93
C HIS A 212 13.30 -15.95 -12.91
N ASP A 213 13.53 -14.66 -13.17
CA ASP A 213 14.46 -14.19 -14.20
C ASP A 213 15.92 -14.17 -13.70
N ASP A 214 16.14 -13.90 -12.41
CA ASP A 214 17.50 -13.70 -11.85
C ASP A 214 17.88 -14.79 -10.84
N ALA A 215 17.09 -14.99 -9.79
CA ALA A 215 17.46 -15.85 -8.67
C ALA A 215 17.54 -17.33 -9.09
N ILE A 216 16.46 -17.89 -9.63
CA ILE A 216 16.36 -19.29 -10.04
C ILE A 216 17.48 -19.68 -11.02
N PRO A 217 17.76 -18.91 -12.09
CA PRO A 217 18.87 -19.19 -12.99
C PRO A 217 20.23 -19.16 -12.31
N ALA A 218 20.49 -18.21 -11.41
CA ALA A 218 21.74 -18.16 -10.66
C ALA A 218 21.92 -19.40 -9.77
N TYR A 219 20.90 -19.79 -9.00
CA TYR A 219 20.96 -21.00 -8.18
C TYR A 219 21.11 -22.27 -9.03
N SER A 220 20.49 -22.31 -10.21
CA SER A 220 20.71 -23.39 -11.18
C SER A 220 22.17 -23.47 -11.64
N GLN A 221 22.83 -22.33 -11.89
CA GLN A 221 24.26 -22.29 -12.20
C GLN A 221 25.13 -22.79 -11.04
N MET A 222 24.81 -22.40 -9.81
CA MET A 222 25.47 -22.90 -8.61
C MET A 222 25.34 -24.43 -8.50
N MET A 223 24.14 -24.99 -8.67
CA MET A 223 23.92 -26.44 -8.67
C MET A 223 24.70 -27.16 -9.78
N LYS A 224 24.81 -26.58 -10.98
CA LYS A 224 25.64 -27.12 -12.07
C LYS A 224 27.14 -27.14 -11.75
N SER A 225 27.61 -26.28 -10.83
CA SER A 225 29.01 -26.30 -10.37
C SER A 225 29.33 -27.41 -9.38
N SER A 226 28.32 -28.13 -8.85
CA SER A 226 28.51 -29.22 -7.88
C SER A 226 29.48 -30.30 -8.32
N GLY A 227 29.44 -30.73 -9.59
CA GLY A 227 30.37 -31.72 -10.13
C GLY A 227 31.83 -31.24 -10.14
N ARG A 228 32.05 -29.95 -10.43
CA ARG A 228 33.38 -29.31 -10.39
C ARG A 228 33.91 -29.20 -8.96
N LEU A 229 33.02 -28.92 -7.99
CA LEU A 229 33.35 -28.92 -6.57
C LEU A 229 33.68 -30.34 -6.04
N GLN A 230 32.90 -31.34 -6.44
CA GLN A 230 33.15 -32.74 -6.11
C GLN A 230 34.50 -33.22 -6.65
N TRP A 231 34.80 -32.87 -7.90
CA TRP A 231 36.11 -33.13 -8.51
C TRP A 231 37.24 -32.50 -7.72
N LEU A 232 37.09 -31.23 -7.31
CA LEU A 232 38.09 -30.49 -6.54
C LEU A 232 38.35 -31.13 -5.17
N ASN A 233 37.29 -31.55 -4.47
CA ASN A 233 37.39 -32.28 -3.21
C ASN A 233 38.08 -33.66 -3.36
N GLY A 234 38.07 -34.23 -4.56
CA GLY A 234 38.79 -35.47 -4.89
C GLY A 234 40.28 -35.26 -5.22
N GLN A 235 40.76 -34.02 -5.34
CA GLN A 235 42.15 -33.75 -5.70
C GLN A 235 43.08 -33.82 -4.48
N PRO A 236 44.09 -34.71 -4.47
CA PRO A 236 44.93 -34.95 -3.30
C PRO A 236 45.85 -33.78 -2.97
N LEU A 237 46.25 -32.99 -3.97
CA LEU A 237 47.23 -31.90 -3.82
C LEU A 237 46.58 -30.54 -3.51
N PHE A 238 45.26 -30.40 -3.69
CA PHE A 238 44.61 -29.10 -3.58
C PHE A 238 44.71 -28.50 -2.17
N ALA A 239 44.43 -29.30 -1.14
CA ALA A 239 44.53 -28.87 0.25
C ALA A 239 45.97 -28.50 0.63
N THR A 240 46.95 -29.25 0.13
CA THR A 240 48.38 -28.99 0.36
C THR A 240 48.81 -27.69 -0.31
N MET A 241 48.45 -27.45 -1.58
CA MET A 241 48.80 -26.20 -2.27
C MET A 241 48.18 -24.95 -1.63
N ILE A 242 46.96 -25.05 -1.09
CA ILE A 242 46.36 -23.95 -0.30
C ILE A 242 47.14 -23.70 1.00
N ALA A 243 47.54 -24.76 1.69
CA ALA A 243 48.33 -24.66 2.92
C ALA A 243 49.73 -24.07 2.67
N GLU A 244 50.36 -24.43 1.55
CA GLU A 244 51.62 -23.83 1.09
C GLU A 244 51.46 -22.34 0.76
N SER A 245 50.41 -21.98 0.01
CA SER A 245 50.09 -20.58 -0.30
C SER A 245 49.89 -19.72 0.95
N ARG A 246 49.25 -20.27 2.00
CA ARG A 246 49.09 -19.55 3.28
C ARG A 246 50.43 -19.18 3.92
N GLN A 247 51.45 -20.00 3.76
CA GLN A 247 52.78 -19.78 4.36
C GLN A 247 53.70 -18.92 3.48
N ALA A 248 53.21 -18.54 2.31
CA ALA A 248 53.99 -17.83 1.32
C ALA A 248 54.05 -16.31 1.58
N THR A 249 54.68 -15.59 0.67
CA THR A 249 54.92 -14.15 0.77
C THR A 249 53.60 -13.39 0.91
N GLY A 250 53.48 -12.58 1.97
CA GLY A 250 52.27 -11.83 2.31
C GLY A 250 51.63 -12.23 3.64
N ASN A 251 52.02 -13.36 4.23
CA ASN A 251 51.56 -13.75 5.57
C ASN A 251 52.26 -12.91 6.66
N LEU A 252 51.47 -12.28 7.54
CA LEU A 252 51.93 -11.44 8.65
C LEU A 252 52.16 -12.23 9.96
N ASP A 253 52.05 -13.55 9.92
CA ASP A 253 52.27 -14.41 11.08
C ASP A 253 53.73 -14.35 11.56
N ILE A 254 53.91 -14.23 12.88
CA ILE A 254 55.20 -14.16 13.55
C ILE A 254 56.03 -15.41 13.26
N ASN A 255 55.39 -16.59 13.15
CA ASN A 255 56.07 -17.86 12.90
C ASN A 255 56.72 -17.92 11.51
N VAL A 256 56.10 -17.27 10.51
CA VAL A 256 56.67 -17.10 9.17
C VAL A 256 57.86 -16.13 9.23
N ALA A 257 57.73 -15.04 9.99
CA ALA A 257 58.78 -14.02 10.12
C ALA A 257 60.03 -14.53 10.85
N ILE A 258 59.88 -15.40 11.86
CA ILE A 258 61.00 -15.98 12.62
C ILE A 258 61.51 -17.31 12.04
N GLY A 259 60.83 -17.86 11.02
CA GLY A 259 61.23 -19.11 10.35
C GLY A 259 61.07 -20.37 11.22
N ASP A 260 60.10 -20.41 12.13
CA ASP A 260 59.85 -21.56 13.00
C ASP A 260 59.23 -22.73 12.21
N GLN A 261 60.09 -23.59 11.67
CA GLN A 261 59.70 -24.74 10.85
C GLN A 261 58.76 -25.72 11.59
N ALA A 262 58.87 -25.85 12.91
CA ALA A 262 58.02 -26.76 13.68
C ALA A 262 56.59 -26.20 13.81
N ALA A 263 56.47 -24.90 14.10
CA ALA A 263 55.17 -24.22 14.15
C ALA A 263 54.50 -24.18 12.77
N LEU A 264 55.26 -23.89 11.71
CA LEU A 264 54.76 -23.86 10.33
C LEU A 264 54.25 -25.24 9.88
N GLU A 265 54.94 -26.34 10.18
CA GLU A 265 54.44 -27.68 9.81
C GLU A 265 53.12 -28.03 10.54
N ILE A 266 52.94 -27.58 11.78
CA ILE A 266 51.67 -27.75 12.51
C ILE A 266 50.56 -26.93 11.84
N GLU A 267 50.81 -25.67 11.52
CA GLU A 267 49.86 -24.78 10.85
C GLU A 267 49.46 -25.32 9.46
N ARG A 268 50.43 -25.88 8.72
CA ARG A 268 50.21 -26.50 7.41
C ARG A 268 49.20 -27.63 7.52
N ARG A 269 49.43 -28.58 8.43
CA ARG A 269 48.49 -29.71 8.68
C ARG A 269 47.12 -29.25 9.14
N GLN A 270 47.05 -28.23 9.98
CA GLN A 270 45.78 -27.64 10.42
C GLN A 270 45.02 -27.02 9.25
N THR A 271 45.73 -26.32 8.36
CA THR A 271 45.15 -25.71 7.16
C THR A 271 44.68 -26.75 6.16
N GLU A 272 45.47 -27.80 5.90
CA GLU A 272 45.05 -28.93 5.05
C GLU A 272 43.76 -29.60 5.59
N ALA A 273 43.72 -29.85 6.90
CA ALA A 273 42.55 -30.43 7.56
C ALA A 273 41.34 -29.49 7.50
N PHE A 274 41.56 -28.18 7.62
CA PHE A 274 40.51 -27.16 7.48
C PHE A 274 39.94 -27.13 6.06
N VAL A 275 40.80 -27.06 5.04
CA VAL A 275 40.40 -27.04 3.62
C VAL A 275 39.59 -28.29 3.28
N THR A 276 40.11 -29.47 3.64
CA THR A 276 39.46 -30.75 3.39
C THR A 276 38.09 -30.82 4.07
N ARG A 277 37.99 -30.39 5.34
CA ARG A 277 36.73 -30.40 6.09
C ARG A 277 35.71 -29.46 5.45
N ARG A 278 36.12 -28.25 5.07
CA ARG A 278 35.22 -27.24 4.50
C ARG A 278 34.72 -27.65 3.12
N LEU A 279 35.60 -28.15 2.25
CA LEU A 279 35.20 -28.71 0.96
C LEU A 279 34.22 -29.86 1.11
N LYS A 280 34.45 -30.77 2.06
CA LYS A 280 33.55 -31.89 2.33
C LYS A 280 32.16 -31.41 2.76
N VAL A 281 32.08 -30.42 3.66
CA VAL A 281 30.80 -29.82 4.09
C VAL A 281 30.08 -29.18 2.90
N MET A 282 30.79 -28.43 2.06
CA MET A 282 30.19 -27.84 0.87
C MET A 282 29.73 -28.92 -0.12
N VAL A 283 30.50 -29.97 -0.35
CA VAL A 283 30.07 -31.07 -1.24
C VAL A 283 28.81 -31.75 -0.71
N GLN A 284 28.71 -31.92 0.63
CA GLN A 284 27.54 -32.53 1.27
C GLN A 284 26.26 -31.70 1.08
N SER A 285 26.33 -30.37 1.01
CA SER A 285 25.13 -29.54 0.74
C SER A 285 24.57 -29.70 -0.68
N PHE A 286 25.39 -30.21 -1.61
CA PHE A 286 24.99 -30.57 -2.97
C PHE A 286 24.71 -32.08 -3.15
N ASP A 287 24.57 -32.85 -2.08
CA ASP A 287 24.17 -34.25 -2.18
C ASP A 287 22.67 -34.34 -2.56
N PRO A 288 22.32 -34.92 -3.72
CA PRO A 288 20.93 -35.02 -4.18
C PRO A 288 20.14 -36.15 -3.51
N THR A 289 20.74 -36.93 -2.60
CA THR A 289 20.05 -38.04 -1.95
C THR A 289 18.94 -37.56 -1.01
N THR A 290 17.80 -38.23 -1.06
CA THR A 290 16.62 -37.93 -0.23
C THR A 290 16.94 -37.91 1.27
N ALA A 291 17.85 -38.79 1.72
CA ALA A 291 18.28 -38.84 3.12
C ALA A 291 18.98 -37.54 3.56
N VAL A 292 19.86 -36.97 2.73
CA VAL A 292 20.58 -35.72 3.07
C VAL A 292 19.64 -34.51 2.94
N ILE A 293 18.80 -34.48 1.91
CA ILE A 293 17.81 -33.40 1.72
C ILE A 293 16.86 -33.30 2.93
N GLN A 294 16.42 -34.43 3.49
CA GLN A 294 15.48 -34.45 4.62
C GLN A 294 16.13 -34.19 5.99
N THR A 295 17.43 -34.44 6.14
CA THR A 295 18.13 -34.36 7.43
C THR A 295 19.03 -33.13 7.56
N SER A 296 19.37 -32.49 6.44
CA SER A 296 20.23 -31.31 6.41
C SER A 296 19.45 -30.06 6.01
N PHE A 297 19.30 -29.14 6.95
CA PHE A 297 18.84 -27.77 6.68
C PHE A 297 19.75 -27.01 5.71
N ASP A 298 20.97 -27.49 5.50
CA ASP A 298 21.95 -26.88 4.60
C ASP A 298 21.90 -27.47 3.19
N SER A 299 20.92 -28.32 2.87
CA SER A 299 20.75 -28.83 1.50
C SER A 299 20.33 -27.72 0.55
N ILE A 300 21.13 -27.48 -0.49
CA ILE A 300 20.80 -26.49 -1.54
C ILE A 300 19.56 -26.91 -2.32
N TYR A 301 19.30 -28.21 -2.45
CA TYR A 301 18.09 -28.70 -3.12
C TYR A 301 16.82 -28.41 -2.33
N LEU A 302 16.85 -28.55 -1.00
CA LEU A 302 15.74 -28.18 -0.14
C LEU A 302 15.41 -26.69 -0.32
N LEU A 303 16.43 -25.84 -0.19
CA LEU A 303 16.26 -24.40 -0.27
C LEU A 303 15.89 -23.90 -1.68
N TYR A 304 16.38 -24.57 -2.73
CA TYR A 304 15.94 -24.30 -4.10
C TYR A 304 14.47 -24.67 -4.29
N THR A 305 14.05 -25.81 -3.73
CA THR A 305 12.65 -26.26 -3.80
C THR A 305 11.73 -25.29 -3.06
N THR A 306 12.11 -24.83 -1.85
CA THR A 306 11.30 -23.84 -1.12
C THR A 306 11.20 -22.51 -1.88
N LEU A 307 12.25 -22.07 -2.56
CA LEU A 307 12.19 -20.87 -3.41
C LEU A 307 11.21 -21.06 -4.58
N VAL A 308 11.25 -22.21 -5.26
CA VAL A 308 10.28 -22.54 -6.33
C VAL A 308 8.85 -22.57 -5.79
N GLU A 309 8.62 -23.27 -4.68
CA GLU A 309 7.30 -23.34 -4.03
C GLU A 309 6.79 -21.96 -3.61
N ALA A 310 7.68 -21.09 -3.10
CA ALA A 310 7.35 -19.71 -2.77
C ALA A 310 6.95 -18.90 -4.01
N THR A 311 7.62 -19.09 -5.15
CA THR A 311 7.20 -18.43 -6.40
C THR A 311 5.82 -18.90 -6.88
N GLU A 312 5.50 -20.19 -6.73
CA GLU A 312 4.18 -20.74 -7.05
C GLU A 312 3.10 -20.25 -6.08
N LEU A 313 3.44 -20.12 -4.79
CA LEU A 313 2.55 -19.56 -3.78
C LEU A 313 2.21 -18.10 -4.10
N LEU A 314 3.22 -17.27 -4.38
CA LEU A 314 3.01 -15.87 -4.78
C LEU A 314 2.14 -15.76 -6.05
N ALA A 315 2.32 -16.67 -7.01
CA ALA A 315 1.48 -16.71 -8.21
C ALA A 315 0.03 -17.09 -7.90
N ARG A 316 -0.18 -18.08 -7.03
CA ARG A 316 -1.53 -18.50 -6.58
C ARG A 316 -2.23 -17.40 -5.80
N GLU A 317 -1.55 -16.74 -4.87
CA GLU A 317 -2.11 -15.63 -4.09
C GLU A 317 -2.48 -14.44 -4.99
N TYR A 318 -1.65 -14.14 -5.99
CA TYR A 318 -1.97 -13.11 -6.98
C TYR A 318 -3.24 -13.44 -7.78
N GLU A 319 -3.36 -14.66 -8.30
CA GLU A 319 -4.56 -15.10 -9.02
C GLU A 319 -5.77 -15.19 -8.09
N HIS A 320 -5.58 -15.58 -6.83
CA HIS A 320 -6.63 -15.61 -5.83
C HIS A 320 -7.19 -14.21 -5.56
N VAL A 321 -6.31 -13.21 -5.36
CA VAL A 321 -6.67 -11.79 -5.20
C VAL A 321 -7.40 -11.25 -6.44
N ARG A 322 -6.91 -11.57 -7.64
CA ARG A 322 -7.54 -11.12 -8.89
C ARG A 322 -8.89 -11.80 -9.15
N GLY A 323 -9.01 -13.07 -8.80
CA GLY A 323 -10.25 -13.83 -8.89
C GLY A 323 -11.29 -13.44 -7.83
N HIS A 324 -10.84 -12.93 -6.68
CA HIS A 324 -11.65 -12.43 -5.58
C HIS A 324 -11.80 -10.90 -5.57
N SER A 325 -11.46 -10.20 -6.66
CA SER A 325 -12.05 -8.88 -6.87
C SER A 325 -13.55 -9.11 -7.09
N ILE A 326 -14.27 -9.19 -5.96
CA ILE A 326 -15.69 -9.46 -5.88
C ILE A 326 -16.34 -8.58 -6.94
N ASP A 327 -17.00 -9.21 -7.91
CA ASP A 327 -17.88 -8.52 -8.82
C ASP A 327 -18.98 -7.92 -7.94
N LEU A 328 -18.76 -6.68 -7.51
CA LEU A 328 -19.65 -5.95 -6.64
C LEU A 328 -21.03 -5.87 -7.28
N GLN A 329 -21.15 -5.94 -8.62
CA GLN A 329 -22.44 -6.06 -9.27
C GLN A 329 -23.08 -7.42 -9.00
N ALA A 330 -22.35 -8.54 -9.17
CA ALA A 330 -22.90 -9.87 -8.87
C ALA A 330 -23.28 -10.03 -7.39
N LEU A 331 -22.46 -9.52 -6.46
CA LEU A 331 -22.78 -9.59 -5.02
C LEU A 331 -23.94 -8.65 -4.65
N THR A 332 -24.05 -7.50 -5.30
CA THR A 332 -25.20 -6.58 -5.14
C THR A 332 -26.45 -7.19 -5.76
N GLU A 333 -26.35 -7.90 -6.89
CA GLU A 333 -27.45 -8.64 -7.50
C GLU A 333 -27.92 -9.78 -6.61
N ASP A 334 -27.01 -10.53 -5.97
CA ASP A 334 -27.35 -11.57 -4.99
C ASP A 334 -28.01 -10.98 -3.74
N ILE A 335 -27.50 -9.84 -3.24
CA ILE A 335 -28.10 -9.12 -2.11
C ILE A 335 -29.47 -8.58 -2.50
N ASP A 336 -29.63 -7.98 -3.69
CA ASP A 336 -30.90 -7.47 -4.20
C ASP A 336 -31.89 -8.61 -4.44
N HIS A 337 -31.42 -9.76 -4.90
CA HIS A 337 -32.25 -10.96 -5.05
C HIS A 337 -32.68 -11.52 -3.69
N LEU A 338 -31.80 -11.52 -2.68
CA LEU A 338 -32.15 -11.87 -1.30
C LEU A 338 -33.12 -10.86 -0.67
N LEU A 339 -32.91 -9.56 -0.88
CA LEU A 339 -33.78 -8.48 -0.41
C LEU A 339 -35.14 -8.52 -1.11
N ALA A 340 -35.20 -8.85 -2.40
CA ALA A 340 -36.46 -9.08 -3.11
C ALA A 340 -37.22 -10.29 -2.55
N GLN A 341 -36.52 -11.27 -1.98
CA GLN A 341 -37.11 -12.42 -1.31
C GLN A 341 -37.44 -12.17 0.17
N VAL A 342 -37.00 -11.07 0.79
CA VAL A 342 -37.34 -10.72 2.18
C VAL A 342 -38.85 -10.64 2.40
N HIS A 343 -39.62 -10.21 1.40
CA HIS A 343 -41.09 -10.15 1.51
C HIS A 343 -41.76 -11.53 1.56
N ARG A 344 -41.05 -12.61 1.19
CA ARG A 344 -41.50 -14.00 1.36
C ARG A 344 -41.15 -14.57 2.73
N ILE A 345 -40.23 -13.93 3.47
CA ILE A 345 -39.92 -14.28 4.85
C ILE A 345 -41.02 -13.69 5.73
N LYS A 346 -42.07 -14.49 5.96
CA LYS A 346 -43.09 -14.15 6.97
C LYS A 346 -42.50 -14.38 8.34
N LEU A 347 -41.98 -13.31 8.95
CA LEU A 347 -41.80 -13.28 10.40
C LEU A 347 -43.20 -13.40 11.03
N PRO A 348 -43.42 -14.33 11.98
CA PRO A 348 -44.71 -14.43 12.65
C PRO A 348 -45.01 -13.12 13.39
N GLU A 349 -46.19 -12.54 13.16
CA GLU A 349 -46.62 -11.27 13.78
C GLU A 349 -46.69 -11.33 15.32
N GLN A 350 -46.70 -12.54 15.88
CA GLN A 350 -46.45 -12.79 17.29
C GLN A 350 -45.31 -13.79 17.40
N PHE A 351 -44.16 -13.32 17.89
CA PHE A 351 -43.23 -14.22 18.54
C PHE A 351 -43.99 -14.92 19.68
N PRO A 352 -43.93 -16.26 19.79
CA PRO A 352 -44.58 -16.96 20.89
C PRO A 352 -44.10 -16.31 22.19
N VAL A 353 -45.04 -15.87 23.03
CA VAL A 353 -44.74 -15.30 24.34
C VAL A 353 -43.94 -16.36 25.08
N HIS A 354 -42.63 -16.18 25.13
CA HIS A 354 -41.75 -17.12 25.80
C HIS A 354 -42.13 -17.05 27.27
N LEU A 355 -42.57 -18.18 27.82
CA LEU A 355 -42.79 -18.26 29.26
C LEU A 355 -41.42 -18.02 29.92
N PRO A 356 -41.36 -17.47 31.15
CA PRO A 356 -40.09 -17.32 31.87
C PRO A 356 -39.21 -18.60 31.88
N MET A 357 -39.88 -19.75 31.76
CA MET A 357 -39.32 -21.10 31.66
C MET A 357 -38.50 -21.37 30.39
N ASP A 358 -38.77 -20.68 29.27
CA ASP A 358 -38.07 -20.91 27.99
C ASP A 358 -36.66 -20.29 27.95
N ARG A 359 -36.27 -19.57 29.02
CA ARG A 359 -34.97 -18.89 29.16
C ARG A 359 -33.99 -19.65 30.05
N LEU A 360 -34.42 -20.74 30.68
CA LEU A 360 -33.53 -21.61 31.43
C LEU A 360 -32.65 -22.39 30.44
N GLY A 361 -31.35 -22.31 30.61
CA GLY A 361 -30.38 -23.02 29.79
C GLY A 361 -30.52 -24.53 29.95
N LYS A 362 -29.96 -25.30 29.01
CA LYS A 362 -29.98 -26.78 29.04
C LYS A 362 -29.39 -27.36 30.32
N VAL A 363 -28.47 -26.64 30.97
CA VAL A 363 -27.83 -27.04 32.22
C VAL A 363 -28.79 -26.91 33.42
N GLU A 364 -29.47 -25.77 33.52
CA GLU A 364 -30.41 -25.47 34.61
C GLU A 364 -31.65 -26.36 34.56
N MET A 365 -32.13 -26.68 33.35
CA MET A 365 -33.23 -27.62 33.15
C MET A 365 -32.85 -29.06 33.54
N ALA A 366 -31.61 -29.47 33.29
CA ALA A 366 -31.12 -30.80 33.69
C ALA A 366 -31.03 -30.95 35.22
N GLU A 367 -30.69 -29.88 35.93
CA GLU A 367 -30.68 -29.86 37.41
C GLU A 367 -32.09 -30.02 38.01
N VAL A 368 -33.10 -29.41 37.38
CA VAL A 368 -34.50 -29.58 37.81
C VAL A 368 -35.02 -30.99 37.47
N GLU A 369 -34.61 -31.56 36.34
CA GLU A 369 -34.99 -32.92 35.95
C GLU A 369 -34.33 -34.03 36.79
N ALA A 370 -33.20 -33.74 37.43
CA ALA A 370 -32.51 -34.66 38.33
C ALA A 370 -33.18 -34.81 39.71
N LEU A 371 -34.09 -33.90 40.08
CA LEU A 371 -34.76 -33.91 41.38
C LEU A 371 -36.00 -34.83 41.42
N PRO A 372 -36.44 -35.30 42.60
CA PRO A 372 -37.70 -36.02 42.77
C PRO A 372 -38.89 -35.16 42.32
N LYS A 373 -39.92 -35.78 41.72
CA LYS A 373 -41.06 -35.06 41.08
C LYS A 373 -41.72 -34.01 41.98
N ASP A 374 -41.73 -34.28 43.28
CA ASP A 374 -42.44 -33.50 44.29
C ASP A 374 -41.70 -32.19 44.61
N GLU A 375 -40.39 -32.14 44.36
CA GLU A 375 -39.50 -30.99 44.66
C GLU A 375 -39.16 -30.16 43.40
N ARG A 376 -39.50 -30.66 42.20
CA ARG A 376 -39.21 -29.95 40.94
C ARG A 376 -39.99 -28.66 40.82
N ALA A 377 -41.24 -28.65 41.29
CA ALA A 377 -42.12 -27.49 41.20
C ALA A 377 -41.57 -26.31 42.00
N ASP A 378 -41.07 -26.58 43.21
CA ASP A 378 -40.50 -25.56 44.10
C ASP A 378 -39.16 -25.04 43.56
N LYS A 379 -38.28 -25.95 43.10
CA LYS A 379 -37.00 -25.54 42.49
C LYS A 379 -37.19 -24.71 41.23
N MET A 380 -38.19 -25.04 40.42
CA MET A 380 -38.54 -24.30 39.22
C MET A 380 -39.13 -22.92 39.56
N ALA A 381 -39.93 -22.81 40.62
CA ALA A 381 -40.48 -21.55 41.10
C ALA A 381 -39.37 -20.61 41.60
N ASP A 382 -38.38 -21.14 42.33
CA ASP A 382 -37.22 -20.38 42.82
C ASP A 382 -36.38 -19.82 41.66
N LEU A 383 -35.99 -20.66 40.69
CA LEU A 383 -35.21 -20.22 39.52
C LEU A 383 -35.96 -19.16 38.71
N THR A 384 -37.28 -19.33 38.55
CA THR A 384 -38.12 -18.36 37.84
C THR A 384 -38.25 -17.04 38.60
N ALA A 385 -38.22 -17.06 39.92
CA ALA A 385 -38.26 -15.87 40.77
C ALA A 385 -36.95 -15.09 40.71
N THR A 386 -35.79 -15.77 40.67
CA THR A 386 -34.47 -15.13 40.53
C THR A 386 -34.35 -14.40 39.19
N VAL A 387 -34.73 -15.05 38.09
CA VAL A 387 -34.74 -14.43 36.74
C VAL A 387 -35.65 -13.19 36.70
N ARG A 388 -36.79 -13.22 37.41
CA ARG A 388 -37.70 -12.07 37.52
C ARG A 388 -37.10 -10.92 38.34
N SER A 389 -36.30 -11.23 39.36
CA SER A 389 -35.59 -10.24 40.19
C SER A 389 -34.51 -9.51 39.40
N ASP A 390 -33.70 -10.24 38.62
CA ASP A 390 -32.65 -9.64 37.77
C ASP A 390 -33.23 -8.69 36.70
N MET A 391 -34.45 -8.97 36.22
CA MET A 391 -35.14 -8.08 35.28
C MET A 391 -35.63 -6.77 35.90
N LEU A 392 -35.85 -6.72 37.22
CA LEU A 392 -36.29 -5.50 37.92
C LEU A 392 -35.12 -4.57 38.27
N GLU A 393 -33.87 -5.06 38.31
CA GLU A 393 -32.67 -4.25 38.60
C GLU A 393 -32.13 -3.48 37.38
N ALA A 394 -32.48 -3.89 36.14
CA ALA A 394 -32.10 -3.14 34.94
C ALA A 394 -32.81 -1.77 34.83
N GLY A 395 -33.90 -1.57 35.56
CA GLY A 395 -34.62 -0.30 35.66
C GLY A 395 -34.13 0.64 36.78
N SER A 396 -33.22 0.20 37.65
CA SER A 396 -32.71 0.98 38.80
C SER A 396 -31.34 1.62 38.57
N MET A 397 -30.83 1.65 37.33
CA MET A 397 -29.68 2.50 37.03
C MET A 397 -30.12 3.96 36.97
N ASP A 398 -29.67 4.77 37.92
CA ASP A 398 -29.96 6.20 37.97
C ASP A 398 -29.54 6.90 36.65
N PRO A 399 -30.33 7.88 36.16
CA PRO A 399 -29.97 8.64 34.98
C PRO A 399 -28.62 9.34 35.18
N VAL A 400 -27.69 9.16 34.25
CA VAL A 400 -26.42 9.90 34.23
C VAL A 400 -26.72 11.39 34.01
N THR A 401 -26.83 12.13 35.10
CA THR A 401 -26.98 13.59 35.08
C THR A 401 -25.61 14.21 34.79
N ARG A 402 -25.44 14.73 33.57
CA ARG A 402 -24.32 15.62 33.25
C ARG A 402 -24.72 17.04 33.62
N SER A 403 -23.96 17.69 34.48
CA SER A 403 -24.12 19.11 34.80
C SER A 403 -23.84 19.95 33.55
N ILE A 404 -24.90 20.50 32.96
CA ILE A 404 -24.80 21.52 31.91
C ILE A 404 -24.46 22.83 32.62
N THR A 405 -23.23 23.30 32.47
CA THR A 405 -22.88 24.68 32.85
C THR A 405 -23.53 25.61 31.83
N ALA A 406 -24.56 26.35 32.25
CA ALA A 406 -25.15 27.40 31.43
C ALA A 406 -24.12 28.52 31.24
N ALA A 407 -23.49 28.57 30.08
CA ALA A 407 -22.74 29.74 29.66
C ALA A 407 -23.76 30.82 29.28
N GLU A 408 -23.71 31.98 29.96
CA GLU A 408 -24.54 33.13 29.58
C GLU A 408 -24.26 33.49 28.12
N PRO A 409 -25.26 33.44 27.22
CA PRO A 409 -25.06 33.83 25.84
C PRO A 409 -24.92 35.35 25.79
N LYS A 410 -23.71 35.81 25.48
CA LYS A 410 -23.49 37.20 25.07
C LYS A 410 -24.29 37.42 23.79
N VAL A 411 -25.34 38.25 23.85
CA VAL A 411 -26.16 38.57 22.68
C VAL A 411 -25.30 39.42 21.74
N VAL A 412 -24.81 38.77 20.68
CA VAL A 412 -24.07 39.42 19.59
C VAL A 412 -25.12 39.94 18.61
N THR A 413 -25.06 41.23 18.27
CA THR A 413 -26.01 41.84 17.35
C THR A 413 -25.54 41.73 15.90
N LEU A 414 -26.44 41.93 14.93
CA LEU A 414 -26.14 41.88 13.49
C LEU A 414 -24.98 42.81 13.06
N ALA A 415 -24.66 43.82 13.88
CA ALA A 415 -23.59 44.78 13.64
C ALA A 415 -22.18 44.30 14.08
N ASP A 416 -22.08 43.20 14.84
CA ASP A 416 -20.82 42.69 15.41
C ASP A 416 -20.20 41.54 14.60
N ASN A 417 -20.83 41.12 13.50
CA ASN A 417 -20.26 40.14 12.57
C ASN A 417 -19.20 40.81 11.69
N PRO A 418 -17.93 40.37 11.67
CA PRO A 418 -17.02 40.73 10.59
C PRO A 418 -17.54 40.11 9.28
N GLU A 419 -17.18 40.70 8.13
CA GLU A 419 -17.51 40.11 6.82
C GLU A 419 -16.88 38.72 6.69
N VAL A 420 -17.71 37.71 6.94
CA VAL A 420 -17.42 36.31 6.67
C VAL A 420 -17.32 36.16 5.16
N ALA A 421 -16.21 35.62 4.66
CA ALA A 421 -16.20 35.06 3.31
C ALA A 421 -17.28 33.98 3.28
N LYS A 422 -18.41 34.26 2.63
CA LYS A 422 -19.57 33.36 2.59
C LYS A 422 -19.09 31.98 2.16
N ASP A 423 -19.31 30.99 3.01
CA ASP A 423 -19.22 29.59 2.61
C ASP A 423 -20.16 29.43 1.42
N VAL A 424 -19.56 29.15 0.29
CA VAL A 424 -20.26 29.08 -0.98
C VAL A 424 -21.09 27.81 -0.98
N ASP A 425 -22.40 27.96 -0.99
CA ASP A 425 -23.32 26.88 -1.35
C ASP A 425 -23.05 26.48 -2.82
N LEU A 426 -22.15 25.51 -2.99
CA LEU A 426 -21.68 25.03 -4.30
C LEU A 426 -22.85 24.56 -5.18
N ALA A 427 -23.89 23.97 -4.57
CA ALA A 427 -25.06 23.50 -5.31
C ALA A 427 -25.94 24.66 -5.81
N GLY A 428 -26.12 25.70 -4.99
CA GLY A 428 -26.81 26.92 -5.40
C GLY A 428 -26.06 27.72 -6.46
N GLN A 429 -24.73 27.78 -6.37
CA GLN A 429 -23.89 28.46 -7.36
C GLN A 429 -23.84 27.77 -8.71
N GLU A 430 -23.86 26.43 -8.75
CA GLU A 430 -23.90 25.69 -10.02
C GLU A 430 -25.23 25.93 -10.76
N GLN A 431 -26.36 25.98 -10.06
CA GLN A 431 -27.65 26.32 -10.65
C GLN A 431 -27.70 27.76 -11.17
N GLN A 432 -27.15 28.71 -10.41
CA GLN A 432 -27.06 30.12 -10.84
C GLN A 432 -26.14 30.27 -12.04
N ALA A 433 -24.99 29.60 -12.05
CA ALA A 433 -24.04 29.62 -13.16
C ALA A 433 -24.61 28.96 -14.42
N LEU A 434 -25.38 27.88 -14.29
CA LEU A 434 -26.08 27.24 -15.41
C LEU A 434 -27.15 28.17 -16.00
N ALA A 435 -27.92 28.85 -15.15
CA ALA A 435 -28.93 29.81 -15.59
C ALA A 435 -28.29 31.00 -16.32
N GLU A 436 -27.19 31.52 -15.77
CA GLU A 436 -26.40 32.59 -16.38
C GLU A 436 -25.79 32.17 -17.72
N PHE A 437 -25.14 31.00 -17.79
CA PHE A 437 -24.60 30.42 -19.03
C PHE A 437 -25.68 30.27 -20.10
N THR A 438 -26.87 29.80 -19.70
CA THR A 438 -27.99 29.65 -20.62
C THR A 438 -28.45 31.01 -21.15
N ASN A 439 -28.56 32.02 -20.30
CA ASN A 439 -29.01 33.34 -20.70
C ASN A 439 -28.00 34.08 -21.59
N LEU A 440 -26.70 33.91 -21.34
CA LEU A 440 -25.64 34.64 -22.05
C LEU A 440 -25.31 34.03 -23.42
N VAL A 441 -25.41 32.70 -23.56
CA VAL A 441 -24.75 32.00 -24.68
C VAL A 441 -25.67 31.07 -25.46
N MET A 442 -26.77 30.58 -24.86
CA MET A 442 -27.64 29.60 -25.55
C MET A 442 -28.59 30.30 -26.53
N ALA A 443 -28.31 30.18 -27.83
CA ALA A 443 -29.19 30.66 -28.90
C ALA A 443 -30.38 29.71 -29.14
N SER A 444 -30.23 28.42 -28.82
CA SER A 444 -31.31 27.43 -28.83
C SER A 444 -31.08 26.37 -27.75
N ALA A 445 -32.06 25.51 -27.49
CA ALA A 445 -31.99 24.47 -26.45
C ALA A 445 -30.74 23.57 -26.52
N ASP A 446 -30.16 23.44 -27.71
CA ASP A 446 -29.00 22.58 -27.98
C ASP A 446 -27.83 23.33 -28.61
N THR A 447 -27.93 24.64 -28.88
CA THR A 447 -26.85 25.39 -29.53
C THR A 447 -26.46 26.62 -28.72
N ALA A 448 -25.19 26.67 -28.33
CA ALA A 448 -24.51 27.82 -27.77
C ALA A 448 -23.78 28.59 -28.88
N GLN A 449 -23.86 29.93 -28.82
CA GLN A 449 -23.22 30.86 -29.74
C GLN A 449 -22.48 31.93 -28.94
N ILE A 450 -21.15 31.95 -29.09
CA ILE A 450 -20.25 32.91 -28.44
C ILE A 450 -19.68 33.81 -29.55
N ASP A 451 -20.33 34.94 -29.82
CA ASP A 451 -20.00 35.84 -30.92
C ASP A 451 -19.78 37.30 -30.54
N HIS A 452 -19.93 37.65 -29.27
CA HIS A 452 -19.74 39.00 -28.75
C HIS A 452 -19.07 38.96 -27.37
N ASP A 453 -18.54 40.10 -26.93
CA ASP A 453 -17.94 40.23 -25.59
C ASP A 453 -18.99 39.96 -24.50
N LEU A 454 -18.65 39.08 -23.55
CA LEU A 454 -19.55 38.65 -22.48
C LEU A 454 -19.07 39.15 -21.12
N GLU A 455 -20.02 39.63 -20.32
CA GLU A 455 -19.80 39.97 -18.92
C GLU A 455 -20.48 38.91 -18.04
N CYS A 456 -19.65 38.08 -17.41
CA CYS A 456 -20.08 37.04 -16.49
C CYS A 456 -20.16 37.61 -15.06
N GLN A 457 -21.15 37.21 -14.30
CA GLN A 457 -21.28 37.43 -12.85
C GLN A 457 -20.72 36.23 -12.06
N SER A 458 -20.75 35.03 -12.63
CA SER A 458 -20.20 33.81 -12.03
C SER A 458 -18.92 33.34 -12.72
N ALA A 459 -17.90 33.01 -11.91
CA ALA A 459 -16.65 32.42 -12.41
C ALA A 459 -16.91 31.06 -13.08
N LEU A 460 -17.86 30.26 -12.56
CA LEU A 460 -18.22 28.96 -13.14
C LEU A 460 -18.82 29.11 -14.55
N ALA A 461 -19.62 30.15 -14.80
CA ALA A 461 -20.17 30.42 -16.14
C ALA A 461 -19.07 30.83 -17.11
N ARG A 462 -18.16 31.72 -16.71
CA ARG A 462 -16.99 32.12 -17.51
C ARG A 462 -16.11 30.92 -17.86
N ASP A 463 -15.75 30.11 -16.87
CA ASP A 463 -14.82 28.98 -17.05
C ASP A 463 -15.47 27.88 -17.90
N ALA A 464 -16.78 27.66 -17.75
CA ALA A 464 -17.54 26.79 -18.64
C ALA A 464 -17.44 27.27 -20.10
N ILE A 465 -17.62 28.56 -20.38
CA ILE A 465 -17.49 29.11 -21.75
C ILE A 465 -16.07 28.93 -22.29
N VAL A 466 -15.05 29.22 -21.49
CA VAL A 466 -13.63 29.06 -21.88
C VAL A 466 -13.30 27.59 -22.16
N SER A 467 -13.78 26.67 -21.33
CA SER A 467 -13.52 25.22 -21.47
C SER A 467 -14.11 24.61 -22.74
N LEU A 468 -15.08 25.26 -23.37
CA LEU A 468 -15.67 24.83 -24.63
C LEU A 468 -14.85 25.26 -25.86
N TYR A 469 -14.02 26.30 -25.73
CA TYR A 469 -13.25 26.80 -26.87
C TYR A 469 -12.29 25.76 -27.47
N PRO A 470 -11.54 24.96 -26.69
CA PRO A 470 -10.71 23.88 -27.22
C PRO A 470 -11.47 22.89 -28.10
N ALA A 471 -12.78 22.66 -27.86
CA ALA A 471 -13.59 21.75 -28.67
C ALA A 471 -13.62 22.13 -30.15
N THR A 472 -13.37 23.39 -30.50
CA THR A 472 -13.26 23.87 -31.89
C THR A 472 -12.05 23.31 -32.64
N GLN A 473 -11.04 22.79 -31.94
CA GLN A 473 -9.78 22.31 -32.51
C GLN A 473 -9.73 20.78 -32.69
N TYR A 474 -10.72 20.04 -32.15
CA TYR A 474 -10.72 18.57 -32.17
C TYR A 474 -11.82 18.02 -33.07
N ALA A 475 -11.49 16.96 -33.83
CA ALA A 475 -12.47 16.24 -34.65
C ALA A 475 -13.48 15.43 -33.83
N GLN A 476 -13.11 15.00 -32.61
CA GLN A 476 -13.97 14.32 -31.66
C GLN A 476 -14.26 15.24 -30.48
N THR A 477 -15.47 15.79 -30.40
CA THR A 477 -15.84 16.78 -29.37
C THR A 477 -16.52 16.18 -28.13
N THR A 478 -16.76 14.87 -28.10
CA THR A 478 -17.53 14.20 -27.03
C THR A 478 -16.82 14.16 -25.68
N ALA A 479 -15.53 14.48 -25.63
CA ALA A 479 -14.76 14.64 -24.40
C ALA A 479 -15.01 16.00 -23.70
N PHE A 480 -15.63 16.96 -24.40
CA PHE A 480 -15.96 18.27 -23.86
C PHE A 480 -17.42 18.30 -23.40
N ALA A 481 -17.66 18.89 -22.24
CA ALA A 481 -18.99 19.08 -21.68
C ALA A 481 -19.03 20.36 -20.85
N ALA A 482 -20.19 21.02 -20.83
CA ALA A 482 -20.48 22.11 -19.91
C ALA A 482 -21.71 21.72 -19.07
N PHE A 483 -21.63 21.86 -17.75
CA PHE A 483 -22.70 21.52 -16.81
C PHE A 483 -23.31 20.12 -17.06
N GLY A 484 -22.44 19.13 -17.31
CA GLY A 484 -22.85 17.74 -17.58
C GLY A 484 -23.44 17.47 -18.97
N ARG A 485 -23.57 18.47 -19.85
CA ARG A 485 -24.06 18.29 -21.24
C ARG A 485 -22.89 18.10 -22.22
N PRO A 486 -22.78 16.93 -22.88
CA PRO A 486 -21.68 16.67 -23.81
C PRO A 486 -21.85 17.41 -25.14
N VAL A 487 -20.71 17.83 -25.71
CA VAL A 487 -20.63 18.51 -27.01
C VAL A 487 -20.62 17.51 -28.16
N VAL A 488 -21.53 17.70 -29.12
CA VAL A 488 -21.63 16.89 -30.34
C VAL A 488 -20.87 17.52 -31.50
N LYS A 489 -20.81 18.86 -31.55
CA LYS A 489 -20.13 19.60 -32.60
C LYS A 489 -19.69 20.97 -32.08
N ALA A 490 -18.51 21.43 -32.50
CA ALA A 490 -18.06 22.80 -32.28
C ALA A 490 -17.46 23.35 -33.58
N ALA A 491 -17.66 24.64 -33.85
CA ALA A 491 -17.11 25.30 -35.03
C ALA A 491 -16.78 26.77 -34.76
N VAL A 492 -15.74 27.27 -35.40
CA VAL A 492 -15.37 28.70 -35.36
C VAL A 492 -16.31 29.49 -36.27
N LEU A 493 -16.88 30.58 -35.76
CA LEU A 493 -17.80 31.48 -36.49
C LEU A 493 -17.07 32.61 -37.23
N GLY A 494 -15.90 33.04 -36.73
CA GLY A 494 -15.10 34.06 -37.40
C GLY A 494 -13.84 34.46 -36.64
N ASN A 495 -12.94 35.19 -37.32
CA ASN A 495 -11.63 35.62 -36.79
C ASN A 495 -11.68 36.84 -35.86
N GLN A 496 -12.82 37.09 -35.21
CA GLN A 496 -12.96 38.20 -34.26
C GLN A 496 -12.70 37.69 -32.84
N PRO A 497 -11.81 38.35 -32.07
CA PRO A 497 -11.56 37.98 -30.69
C PRO A 497 -12.76 38.33 -29.81
N VAL A 498 -13.09 37.44 -28.88
CA VAL A 498 -14.19 37.62 -27.92
C VAL A 498 -13.61 37.80 -26.52
N ARG A 499 -14.04 38.84 -25.81
CA ARG A 499 -13.61 39.14 -24.44
C ARG A 499 -14.63 38.63 -23.43
N LEU A 500 -14.17 37.85 -22.46
CA LEU A 500 -14.95 37.37 -21.34
C LEU A 500 -14.46 38.08 -20.07
N HIS A 501 -15.32 38.91 -19.49
CA HIS A 501 -15.01 39.66 -18.27
C HIS A 501 -15.81 39.08 -17.10
N LEU A 502 -15.19 38.96 -15.92
CA LEU A 502 -15.91 38.62 -14.69
C LEU A 502 -16.19 39.90 -13.90
N ALA A 503 -17.45 40.13 -13.52
CA ALA A 503 -17.86 41.28 -12.74
C ALA A 503 -17.11 41.30 -11.39
N GLY A 504 -16.32 42.35 -11.17
CA GLY A 504 -15.48 42.51 -9.97
C GLY A 504 -14.01 42.11 -10.14
N GLU A 505 -13.62 41.54 -11.28
CA GLU A 505 -12.21 41.32 -11.64
C GLU A 505 -11.66 42.46 -12.51
N ALA A 506 -10.35 42.67 -12.48
CA ALA A 506 -9.66 43.67 -13.31
C ALA A 506 -9.18 43.10 -14.66
N PHE A 507 -9.26 41.78 -14.85
CA PHE A 507 -8.71 41.07 -16.00
C PHE A 507 -9.84 40.41 -16.81
N ALA A 508 -9.69 40.43 -18.15
CA ALA A 508 -10.59 39.76 -19.08
C ALA A 508 -9.84 38.63 -19.81
N VAL A 509 -10.52 37.50 -19.99
CA VAL A 509 -10.03 36.42 -20.85
C VAL A 509 -10.36 36.77 -22.30
N VAL A 510 -9.38 36.71 -23.20
CA VAL A 510 -9.59 37.00 -24.62
C VAL A 510 -9.48 35.70 -25.41
N LEU A 511 -10.60 35.25 -25.95
CA LEU A 511 -10.64 34.13 -26.88
C LEU A 511 -10.26 34.61 -28.29
N PRO A 512 -9.42 33.87 -29.03
CA PRO A 512 -8.96 34.31 -30.36
C PRO A 512 -10.07 34.47 -31.40
N HIS A 513 -11.13 33.66 -31.30
CA HIS A 513 -12.19 33.57 -32.30
C HIS A 513 -13.57 33.39 -31.66
N ALA A 514 -14.60 33.94 -32.32
CA ALA A 514 -16.00 33.61 -32.06
C ALA A 514 -16.28 32.15 -32.46
N PHE A 515 -17.14 31.46 -31.71
CA PHE A 515 -17.42 30.04 -31.95
C PHE A 515 -18.83 29.61 -31.54
N THR A 516 -19.26 28.47 -32.09
CA THR A 516 -20.54 27.83 -31.84
C THR A 516 -20.33 26.41 -31.36
N VAL A 517 -21.19 25.96 -30.45
CA VAL A 517 -21.19 24.62 -29.87
C VAL A 517 -22.60 24.03 -29.91
N THR A 518 -22.74 22.82 -30.42
CA THR A 518 -23.98 22.05 -30.39
C THR A 518 -23.85 20.94 -29.35
N PHE A 519 -24.76 20.93 -28.38
CA PHE A 519 -24.87 19.92 -27.34
C PHE A 519 -25.75 18.75 -27.79
N ARG A 520 -25.58 17.60 -27.14
CA ARG A 520 -26.48 16.44 -27.34
C ARG A 520 -27.88 16.78 -26.84
N GLN A 521 -28.90 16.48 -27.65
CA GLN A 521 -30.31 16.63 -27.29
C GLN A 521 -30.60 15.93 -25.96
N GLY A 522 -31.08 16.70 -24.98
CA GLY A 522 -31.51 16.16 -23.70
C GLY A 522 -32.84 15.43 -23.86
N GLY A 523 -32.83 14.11 -23.70
CA GLY A 523 -34.07 13.38 -23.42
C GLY A 523 -34.66 13.90 -22.11
N ARG A 524 -35.87 14.47 -22.16
CA ARG A 524 -36.69 14.68 -20.97
C ARG A 524 -36.87 13.32 -20.29
N GLN A 525 -36.19 13.09 -19.17
CA GLN A 525 -36.67 12.10 -18.20
C GLN A 525 -38.01 12.64 -17.68
N ASN A 526 -39.09 12.00 -18.10
CA ASN A 526 -40.45 12.23 -17.60
C ASN A 526 -40.49 11.86 -16.10
N GLY A 527 -40.25 12.83 -15.24
CA GLY A 527 -40.77 12.81 -13.88
C GLY A 527 -42.28 13.07 -13.95
N LYS A 528 -43.07 11.99 -14.04
CA LYS A 528 -44.51 12.07 -13.74
C LYS A 528 -44.67 12.53 -12.30
N VAL A 529 -45.25 13.71 -12.13
CA VAL A 529 -45.97 14.07 -10.91
C VAL A 529 -47.38 13.53 -11.11
N ASP A 530 -47.65 12.34 -10.57
CA ASP A 530 -49.03 11.89 -10.39
C ASP A 530 -49.66 12.78 -9.31
N GLN A 531 -50.51 13.70 -9.74
CA GLN A 531 -51.57 14.26 -8.92
C GLN A 531 -52.85 13.47 -9.23
N SER A 532 -53.28 12.66 -8.27
CA SER A 532 -54.67 12.27 -8.02
C SER A 532 -54.81 11.89 -6.56
#